data_AF-A0A2S0VQ32-F1
#
_entry.id   AF-A0A2S0VQ32-F1
#
_cell.length_a   1.000
_cell.length_b   1.000
_cell.length_c   1.000
_cell.angle_alpha   90.00
_cell.angle_beta   90.00
_cell.angle_gamma   90.00
#
_symmetry.space_group_name_H-M   'P 1'
#
loop_
_entity.id
_entity.type
_entity.pdbx_description
1 polymer ?
#
loop_
_entity_poly.entity_id
_entity_poly.type
_entity_poly.pdbx_seq_one_letter_code
_entity_poly.pdbx_strand_id
1 'polypeptide(L)'
;MTSDKPNVWVYSDLSDPRDRRSGGHPQTDPDDIVSLASFLLNADRFNIVSVVVGSTNRINLQNPMPFVEQTFVNAYRSDIKRLQQQFPNAQSEINFQWSSLTQKTNPHQFNPKRDYSDLSEFNTVKQLINFAKNNPVAVLSWGPITEPAIAIKHLLDTGDHKTLSNITVISHWTKSQLSQGSVEQPFKVANCWDDYPACDYMHQIALKEPNVKFIEVGSAGQKGLVNGSVNFEQMEQFENSRLGQLFLRGKFYYGKPDQSDAATHWLLTNLYPVNTQTYPNDGSLSIDQERDNVKRFYDAAPAMMQDLAQRNNAAAGSPFTKEHLSEFFTYVYKKKGKYEVYAPYADMNYQVFDNSGAEVKNGKFSFGNQELQIPVKAEKSYQVVVSYGDWQKQYWL
;
A
#
# COMPACT_ATOMS: atom_id res chain seq x y z
N MET A 1 -0.52 -12.40 -30.53
CA MET A 1 0.79 -12.03 -29.95
C MET A 1 0.52 -11.63 -28.51
N THR A 2 0.93 -12.44 -27.54
CA THR A 2 0.90 -12.03 -26.13
C THR A 2 1.93 -10.93 -25.98
N SER A 3 1.50 -9.70 -25.70
CA SER A 3 2.41 -8.66 -25.22
C SER A 3 3.16 -9.25 -24.02
N ASP A 4 4.49 -9.18 -24.04
CA ASP A 4 5.28 -9.59 -22.87
C ASP A 4 4.80 -8.82 -21.64
N LYS A 5 4.56 -9.53 -20.55
CA LYS A 5 4.09 -8.91 -19.30
C LYS A 5 5.17 -7.98 -18.76
N PRO A 6 4.82 -6.81 -18.21
CA PRO A 6 5.81 -5.96 -17.60
C PRO A 6 6.39 -6.63 -16.34
N ASN A 7 7.71 -6.48 -16.16
CA ASN A 7 8.36 -6.85 -14.91
C ASN A 7 8.05 -5.78 -13.87
N VAL A 8 7.59 -6.21 -12.69
CA VAL A 8 7.15 -5.31 -11.63
C VAL A 8 7.94 -5.58 -10.36
N TRP A 9 8.48 -4.51 -9.79
CA TRP A 9 9.09 -4.46 -8.47
C TRP A 9 8.30 -3.52 -7.60
N VAL A 10 7.89 -3.94 -6.40
CA VAL A 10 7.10 -3.10 -5.49
C VAL A 10 7.95 -2.70 -4.29
N TYR A 11 7.95 -1.41 -3.95
CA TYR A 11 8.35 -0.89 -2.65
C TYR A 11 7.11 -0.35 -1.94
N SER A 12 6.76 -0.99 -0.84
CA SER A 12 5.54 -0.75 -0.08
C SER A 12 5.91 -0.43 1.36
N ASP A 13 5.27 0.58 1.95
CA ASP A 13 5.45 0.90 3.36
C ASP A 13 4.56 0.04 4.28
N LEU A 14 3.88 -0.96 3.73
CA LEU A 14 3.13 -1.98 4.44
C LEU A 14 3.90 -2.50 5.66
N SER A 15 3.25 -2.40 6.81
CA SER A 15 3.68 -2.99 8.08
C SER A 15 2.55 -3.83 8.68
N ASP A 16 2.87 -4.58 9.73
CA ASP A 16 1.86 -5.28 10.52
C ASP A 16 0.99 -4.24 11.27
N PRO A 17 -0.34 -4.17 11.05
CA PRO A 17 -1.20 -3.22 11.75
C PRO A 17 -1.20 -3.39 13.29
N ARG A 18 -0.73 -4.53 13.79
CA ARG A 18 -0.58 -4.82 15.23
C ARG A 18 0.68 -4.18 15.83
N ASP A 19 1.67 -3.86 15.00
CA ASP A 19 2.82 -3.02 15.38
C ASP A 19 2.35 -1.56 15.45
N ARG A 20 2.35 -1.00 16.66
CA ARG A 20 1.67 0.24 16.99
C ARG A 20 2.58 1.20 17.73
N ARG A 21 2.52 2.47 17.35
CA ARG A 21 3.19 3.59 18.04
C ARG A 21 2.37 4.12 19.21
N SER A 22 2.93 5.12 19.91
CA SER A 22 2.23 5.87 20.96
C SER A 22 0.84 6.33 20.50
N GLY A 23 -0.13 6.28 21.41
CA GLY A 23 -1.55 6.44 21.10
C GLY A 23 -2.20 5.27 20.36
N GLY A 24 -1.52 4.13 20.15
CA GLY A 24 -2.10 2.90 19.61
C GLY A 24 -2.29 2.88 18.09
N HIS A 25 -1.83 3.89 17.37
CA HIS A 25 -1.93 3.93 15.90
C HIS A 25 -0.98 2.90 15.27
N PRO A 26 -1.37 2.19 14.19
CA PRO A 26 -0.42 1.44 13.37
C PRO A 26 0.78 2.29 12.93
N GLN A 27 1.94 1.67 12.71
CA GLN A 27 3.17 2.37 12.30
C GLN A 27 3.01 3.07 10.94
N THR A 28 2.43 2.36 9.98
CA THR A 28 2.07 2.90 8.64
C THR A 28 0.56 2.77 8.42
N ASP A 29 0.06 3.46 7.39
CA ASP A 29 -1.35 3.40 7.07
C ASP A 29 -1.67 2.03 6.39
N PRO A 30 -2.75 1.31 6.76
CA PRO A 30 -3.01 -0.04 6.21
C PRO A 30 -3.52 -0.12 4.76
N ASP A 31 -3.46 0.93 3.93
CA ASP A 31 -3.95 0.93 2.53
C ASP A 31 -3.16 0.01 1.62
N ASP A 32 -1.85 -0.10 1.84
CA ASP A 32 -1.00 -1.02 1.07
C ASP A 32 -1.49 -2.48 1.15
N ILE A 33 -2.18 -2.88 2.22
CA ILE A 33 -2.76 -4.23 2.35
C ILE A 33 -3.83 -4.46 1.27
N VAL A 34 -4.67 -3.46 1.04
CA VAL A 34 -5.76 -3.51 0.05
C VAL A 34 -5.17 -3.47 -1.35
N SER A 35 -4.22 -2.56 -1.60
CA SER A 35 -3.52 -2.43 -2.88
C SER A 35 -2.75 -3.70 -3.25
N LEU A 36 -2.07 -4.33 -2.28
CA LEU A 36 -1.36 -5.60 -2.49
C LEU A 36 -2.32 -6.75 -2.81
N ALA A 37 -3.45 -6.86 -2.12
CA ALA A 37 -4.45 -7.89 -2.43
C ALA A 37 -5.01 -7.73 -3.85
N SER A 38 -5.29 -6.49 -4.27
CA SER A 38 -5.69 -6.14 -5.64
C SER A 38 -4.59 -6.52 -6.66
N PHE A 39 -3.33 -6.20 -6.37
CA PHE A 39 -2.19 -6.54 -7.22
C PHE A 39 -2.02 -8.05 -7.40
N LEU A 40 -2.16 -8.83 -6.32
CA LEU A 40 -2.03 -10.30 -6.35
C LEU A 40 -3.17 -11.00 -7.10
N LEU A 41 -4.40 -10.48 -7.04
CA LEU A 41 -5.52 -10.93 -7.89
C LEU A 41 -5.26 -10.68 -9.39
N ASN A 42 -4.30 -9.82 -9.72
CA ASN A 42 -3.86 -9.48 -11.06
C ASN A 42 -2.53 -10.13 -11.46
N ALA A 43 -2.07 -11.16 -10.75
CA ALA A 43 -0.75 -11.76 -10.96
C ALA A 43 -0.54 -12.42 -12.35
N ASP A 44 -1.59 -12.67 -13.14
CA ASP A 44 -1.48 -13.08 -14.54
C ASP A 44 -1.03 -11.96 -15.48
N ARG A 45 -1.16 -10.69 -15.06
CA ARG A 45 -0.84 -9.51 -15.88
C ARG A 45 0.61 -9.07 -15.78
N PHE A 46 1.34 -9.58 -14.79
CA PHE A 46 2.67 -9.11 -14.45
C PHE A 46 3.67 -10.27 -14.36
N ASN A 47 4.94 -9.95 -14.55
CA ASN A 47 6.05 -10.74 -14.01
C ASN A 47 6.43 -10.09 -12.67
N ILE A 48 5.93 -10.63 -11.56
CA ILE A 48 6.13 -10.02 -10.24
C ILE A 48 7.51 -10.46 -9.74
N VAL A 49 8.49 -9.55 -9.85
CA VAL A 49 9.91 -9.83 -9.55
C VAL A 49 10.14 -9.87 -8.04
N SER A 50 9.62 -8.86 -7.34
CA SER A 50 9.78 -8.71 -5.89
C SER A 50 8.71 -7.79 -5.32
N VAL A 51 8.26 -8.10 -4.12
CA VAL A 51 7.45 -7.21 -3.28
C VAL A 51 8.23 -6.94 -1.99
N VAL A 52 8.73 -5.73 -1.86
CA VAL A 52 9.48 -5.26 -0.69
C VAL A 52 8.53 -4.52 0.24
N VAL A 53 8.38 -5.02 1.47
CA VAL A 53 7.51 -4.46 2.50
C VAL A 53 8.31 -3.76 3.60
N GLY A 54 7.66 -2.86 4.34
CA GLY A 54 8.31 -2.04 5.36
C GLY A 54 9.28 -1.01 4.79
N SER A 55 9.13 -0.63 3.51
CA SER A 55 9.92 0.42 2.86
C SER A 55 9.46 1.80 3.31
N THR A 56 9.84 2.16 4.54
CA THR A 56 9.46 3.41 5.20
C THR A 56 10.62 3.97 6.01
N ASN A 57 10.43 5.14 6.61
CA ASN A 57 11.37 5.77 7.53
C ASN A 57 10.83 5.80 8.98
N ARG A 58 9.82 4.97 9.30
CA ARG A 58 9.33 4.79 10.68
C ARG A 58 10.41 4.16 11.56
N ILE A 59 10.68 4.81 12.70
CA ILE A 59 11.57 4.27 13.73
C ILE A 59 10.92 3.11 14.47
N ASN A 60 11.74 2.18 14.97
CA ASN A 60 11.29 1.02 15.75
C ASN A 60 10.27 0.11 15.03
N LEU A 61 10.30 0.06 13.68
CA LEU A 61 9.44 -0.86 12.94
C LEU A 61 9.81 -2.31 13.24
N GLN A 62 8.84 -3.12 13.64
CA GLN A 62 9.04 -4.57 13.79
C GLN A 62 9.11 -5.24 12.42
N ASN A 63 9.78 -6.40 12.35
CA ASN A 63 9.85 -7.19 11.12
C ASN A 63 8.42 -7.52 10.62
N PRO A 64 8.01 -7.06 9.42
CA PRO A 64 6.67 -7.29 8.89
C PRO A 64 6.48 -8.68 8.28
N MET A 65 7.56 -9.45 8.07
CA MET A 65 7.49 -10.73 7.35
C MET A 65 6.58 -11.78 8.01
N PRO A 66 6.53 -11.95 9.35
CA PRO A 66 5.57 -12.87 9.97
C PRO A 66 4.12 -12.52 9.65
N PHE A 67 3.78 -11.22 9.56
CA PHE A 67 2.46 -10.77 9.13
C PHE A 67 2.21 -11.13 7.66
N VAL A 68 3.16 -10.82 6.77
CA VAL A 68 3.07 -11.12 5.33
C VAL A 68 2.93 -12.63 5.08
N GLU A 69 3.65 -13.46 5.83
CA GLU A 69 3.57 -14.92 5.72
C GLU A 69 2.20 -15.46 6.16
N GLN A 70 1.70 -14.97 7.30
CA GLN A 70 0.42 -15.43 7.88
C GLN A 70 -0.79 -14.94 7.09
N THR A 71 -0.67 -13.81 6.39
CA THR A 71 -1.73 -13.21 5.58
C THR A 71 -1.52 -13.45 4.08
N PHE A 72 -0.67 -12.70 3.41
CA PHE A 72 -0.53 -12.68 1.96
C PHE A 72 0.03 -13.96 1.35
N VAL A 73 1.11 -14.52 1.90
CA VAL A 73 1.69 -15.77 1.35
C VAL A 73 0.69 -16.92 1.51
N ASN A 74 0.04 -17.00 2.67
CA ASN A 74 -0.99 -17.99 2.96
C ASN A 74 -2.23 -17.82 2.06
N ALA A 75 -2.72 -16.59 1.91
CA ALA A 75 -3.84 -16.27 1.03
C ALA A 75 -3.53 -16.62 -0.43
N TYR A 76 -2.37 -16.19 -0.93
CA TYR A 76 -1.96 -16.43 -2.30
C TYR A 76 -1.83 -17.93 -2.60
N ARG A 77 -1.15 -18.68 -1.73
CA ARG A 77 -1.02 -20.15 -1.89
C ARG A 77 -2.35 -20.88 -1.87
N SER A 78 -3.30 -20.42 -1.04
CA SER A 78 -4.66 -20.98 -1.00
C SER A 78 -5.40 -20.79 -2.32
N ASP A 79 -5.22 -19.63 -2.95
CA ASP A 79 -6.11 -19.12 -3.99
C ASP A 79 -5.55 -19.34 -5.41
N ILE A 80 -4.22 -19.35 -5.57
CA ILE A 80 -3.54 -19.30 -6.87
C ILE A 80 -3.90 -20.49 -7.78
N LYS A 81 -4.05 -21.71 -7.25
CA LYS A 81 -4.37 -22.88 -8.06
C LYS A 81 -5.74 -22.77 -8.75
N ARG A 82 -6.72 -22.15 -8.08
CA ARG A 82 -8.06 -21.94 -8.67
C ARG A 82 -8.05 -20.75 -9.61
N LEU A 83 -7.36 -19.66 -9.23
CA LEU A 83 -7.15 -18.52 -10.12
C LEU A 83 -6.53 -18.96 -11.46
N GLN A 84 -5.52 -19.83 -11.42
CA GLN A 84 -4.85 -20.39 -12.62
C GLN A 84 -5.76 -21.23 -13.52
N GLN A 85 -6.91 -21.71 -13.05
CA GLN A 85 -7.85 -22.43 -13.92
C GLN A 85 -8.51 -21.51 -14.94
N GLN A 86 -8.70 -20.23 -14.61
CA GLN A 86 -9.24 -19.21 -15.52
C GLN A 86 -8.16 -18.27 -16.06
N PHE A 87 -7.10 -18.04 -15.29
CA PHE A 87 -5.99 -17.15 -15.63
C PHE A 87 -4.66 -17.94 -15.57
N PRO A 88 -4.40 -18.85 -16.53
CA PRO A 88 -3.30 -19.82 -16.47
C PRO A 88 -1.91 -19.21 -16.40
N ASN A 89 -1.79 -17.93 -16.76
CA ASN A 89 -0.54 -17.19 -16.71
C ASN A 89 -0.23 -16.59 -15.33
N ALA A 90 -1.11 -16.70 -14.32
CA ALA A 90 -0.83 -16.18 -12.97
C ALA A 90 0.41 -16.87 -12.37
N GLN A 91 1.33 -16.07 -11.80
CA GLN A 91 2.59 -16.59 -11.23
C GLN A 91 2.32 -17.53 -10.04
N SER A 92 3.02 -18.65 -9.92
CA SER A 92 2.72 -19.60 -8.83
C SER A 92 3.23 -19.17 -7.45
N GLU A 93 4.27 -18.34 -7.41
CA GLU A 93 4.94 -17.90 -6.18
C GLU A 93 5.32 -16.43 -6.28
N ILE A 94 5.32 -15.72 -5.16
CA ILE A 94 5.71 -14.30 -5.09
C ILE A 94 6.88 -14.18 -4.13
N ASN A 95 7.92 -13.47 -4.56
CA ASN A 95 9.08 -13.16 -3.74
C ASN A 95 8.77 -11.94 -2.86
N PHE A 96 8.50 -12.19 -1.57
CA PHE A 96 8.35 -11.14 -0.56
C PHE A 96 9.65 -10.93 0.22
N GLN A 97 10.00 -9.68 0.48
CA GLN A 97 11.23 -9.33 1.20
C GLN A 97 10.99 -8.17 2.16
N TRP A 98 11.73 -8.14 3.27
CA TRP A 98 11.75 -6.98 4.17
C TRP A 98 12.75 -5.94 3.65
N SER A 99 12.28 -4.69 3.50
CA SER A 99 13.09 -3.53 3.10
C SER A 99 14.40 -3.44 3.86
N SER A 100 15.50 -3.20 3.15
CA SER A 100 16.80 -2.95 3.79
C SER A 100 16.84 -1.66 4.60
N LEU A 101 15.89 -0.73 4.40
CA LEU A 101 15.85 0.53 5.13
C LEU A 101 15.53 0.34 6.60
N THR A 102 14.63 -0.60 6.94
CA THR A 102 13.99 -0.71 8.25
C THR A 102 14.44 -1.92 9.07
N GLN A 103 15.47 -2.64 8.63
CA GLN A 103 16.03 -3.78 9.39
C GLN A 103 16.78 -3.35 10.67
N LYS A 104 16.93 -2.05 10.89
CA LYS A 104 17.55 -1.43 12.06
C LYS A 104 16.53 -0.50 12.74
N THR A 105 16.74 -0.25 14.03
CA THR A 105 15.88 0.63 14.85
C THR A 105 15.70 2.04 14.25
N ASN A 106 16.79 2.61 13.74
CA ASN A 106 16.78 3.86 13.01
C ASN A 106 16.86 3.52 11.53
N PRO A 107 15.82 3.84 10.75
CA PRO A 107 15.82 3.51 9.33
C PRO A 107 16.74 4.45 8.56
N HIS A 108 17.24 3.95 7.43
CA HIS A 108 18.01 4.77 6.51
C HIS A 108 17.11 5.85 5.88
N GLN A 109 17.59 7.10 5.90
CA GLN A 109 17.00 8.21 5.14
C GLN A 109 17.88 8.53 3.94
N PHE A 110 17.27 9.03 2.86
CA PHE A 110 18.02 9.46 1.69
C PHE A 110 18.86 10.71 2.01
N ASN A 111 20.08 10.74 1.49
CA ASN A 111 20.95 11.90 1.56
C ASN A 111 21.44 12.26 0.16
N PRO A 112 20.98 13.38 -0.45
CA PRO A 112 21.37 13.77 -1.80
C PRO A 112 22.86 14.05 -1.96
N LYS A 113 23.60 14.24 -0.86
CA LYS A 113 25.05 14.48 -0.85
C LYS A 113 25.89 13.23 -0.64
N ARG A 114 25.30 12.10 -0.23
CA ARG A 114 26.02 10.83 -0.07
C ARG A 114 26.41 10.29 -1.44
N ASP A 115 27.60 9.71 -1.56
CA ASP A 115 27.92 8.84 -2.70
C ASP A 115 27.31 7.46 -2.43
N TYR A 116 26.45 6.99 -3.33
CA TYR A 116 25.80 5.68 -3.22
C TYR A 116 26.47 4.59 -4.08
N SER A 117 27.72 4.79 -4.52
CA SER A 117 28.51 3.76 -5.22
C SER A 117 28.62 2.45 -4.43
N ASP A 118 28.65 2.50 -3.09
CA ASP A 118 28.52 1.32 -2.22
C ASP A 118 27.06 1.09 -1.76
N LEU A 119 26.53 -0.09 -2.08
CA LEU A 119 25.20 -0.57 -1.70
C LEU A 119 25.24 -1.71 -0.67
N SER A 120 26.35 -1.88 0.05
CA SER A 120 26.51 -2.93 1.07
C SER A 120 25.37 -2.96 2.12
N GLU A 121 24.83 -1.78 2.47
CA GLU A 121 23.71 -1.63 3.41
C GLU A 121 22.32 -1.76 2.76
N PHE A 122 22.23 -1.77 1.43
CA PHE A 122 20.96 -1.63 0.69
C PHE A 122 20.69 -2.86 -0.18
N ASN A 123 20.54 -4.03 0.45
CA ASN A 123 20.43 -5.31 -0.29
C ASN A 123 19.23 -5.38 -1.24
N THR A 124 18.07 -4.85 -0.85
CA THR A 124 16.87 -4.79 -1.70
C THR A 124 17.09 -3.90 -2.93
N VAL A 125 17.75 -2.75 -2.77
CA VAL A 125 18.17 -1.87 -3.87
C VAL A 125 19.18 -2.56 -4.80
N LYS A 126 20.17 -3.26 -4.23
CA LYS A 126 21.16 -4.03 -5.00
C LYS A 126 20.50 -5.12 -5.84
N GLN A 127 19.51 -5.82 -5.31
CA GLN A 127 18.76 -6.84 -6.06
C GLN A 127 17.95 -6.25 -7.21
N LEU A 128 17.28 -5.11 -7.01
CA LEU A 128 16.59 -4.38 -8.08
C LEU A 128 17.55 -4.01 -9.21
N ILE A 129 18.70 -3.40 -8.88
CA ILE A 129 19.71 -3.01 -9.89
C ILE A 129 20.24 -4.23 -10.64
N ASN A 130 20.52 -5.32 -9.95
CA ASN A 130 20.98 -6.55 -10.60
C ASN A 130 19.96 -7.14 -11.56
N PHE A 131 18.66 -7.09 -11.22
CA PHE A 131 17.59 -7.48 -12.13
C PHE A 131 17.52 -6.54 -13.36
N ALA A 132 17.58 -5.23 -13.11
CA ALA A 132 17.46 -4.19 -14.12
C ALA A 132 18.61 -4.17 -15.14
N LYS A 133 19.77 -4.75 -14.85
CA LYS A 133 20.91 -4.85 -15.79
C LYS A 133 20.53 -5.46 -17.14
N ASN A 134 19.59 -6.42 -17.11
CA ASN A 134 19.20 -7.18 -18.30
C ASN A 134 17.71 -7.07 -18.64
N ASN A 135 16.90 -6.45 -17.76
CA ASN A 135 15.45 -6.47 -17.89
C ASN A 135 14.86 -5.08 -17.60
N PRO A 136 14.02 -4.52 -18.48
CA PRO A 136 13.18 -3.39 -18.12
C PRO A 136 12.27 -3.74 -16.94
N VAL A 137 12.10 -2.83 -15.99
CA VAL A 137 11.32 -3.02 -14.77
C VAL A 137 10.56 -1.75 -14.40
N ALA A 138 9.27 -1.92 -14.11
CA ALA A 138 8.45 -0.89 -13.48
C ALA A 138 8.57 -1.04 -11.95
N VAL A 139 9.00 0.03 -11.28
CA VAL A 139 9.15 0.10 -9.83
C VAL A 139 7.97 0.86 -9.25
N LEU A 140 7.04 0.15 -8.62
CA LEU A 140 5.87 0.76 -7.97
C LEU A 140 6.26 1.18 -6.56
N SER A 141 6.07 2.45 -6.23
CA SER A 141 6.35 3.01 -4.91
C SER A 141 5.05 3.43 -4.25
N TRP A 142 4.65 2.69 -3.21
CA TRP A 142 3.39 2.88 -2.46
C TRP A 142 3.60 3.62 -1.13
N GLY A 143 4.86 3.87 -0.77
CA GLY A 143 5.26 4.68 0.38
C GLY A 143 6.32 5.71 0.01
N PRO A 144 7.21 6.05 0.96
CA PRO A 144 8.37 6.90 0.68
C PRO A 144 9.25 6.33 -0.43
N ILE A 145 9.77 7.21 -1.29
CA ILE A 145 10.56 6.82 -2.48
C ILE A 145 12.06 6.70 -2.20
N THR A 146 12.44 6.41 -0.95
CA THR A 146 13.83 6.34 -0.50
C THR A 146 14.64 5.26 -1.25
N GLU A 147 14.13 4.02 -1.35
CA GLU A 147 14.85 2.94 -2.05
C GLU A 147 14.99 3.21 -3.57
N PRO A 148 13.93 3.63 -4.30
CA PRO A 148 14.07 4.13 -5.67
C PRO A 148 15.10 5.27 -5.80
N ALA A 149 15.10 6.26 -4.91
CA ALA A 149 16.05 7.37 -4.96
C ALA A 149 17.50 6.90 -4.78
N ILE A 150 17.75 5.96 -3.87
CA ILE A 150 19.07 5.32 -3.70
C ILE A 150 19.47 4.56 -4.97
N ALA A 151 18.55 3.81 -5.58
CA ALA A 151 18.83 3.06 -6.81
C ALA A 151 19.22 3.98 -7.98
N ILE A 152 18.43 5.03 -8.22
CA ILE A 152 18.70 6.00 -9.29
C ILE A 152 20.01 6.73 -9.03
N LYS A 153 20.23 7.18 -7.79
CA LYS A 153 21.45 7.89 -7.44
C LYS A 153 22.70 7.01 -7.56
N HIS A 154 22.64 5.75 -7.15
CA HIS A 154 23.74 4.80 -7.36
C HIS A 154 24.10 4.66 -8.84
N LEU A 155 23.11 4.50 -9.71
CA LEU A 155 23.33 4.33 -11.15
C LEU A 155 23.93 5.59 -11.79
N LEU A 156 23.57 6.77 -11.30
CA LEU A 156 24.17 8.03 -11.71
C LEU A 156 25.60 8.19 -11.16
N ASP A 157 25.83 7.91 -9.87
CA ASP A 157 27.13 8.01 -9.21
C ASP A 157 28.17 7.04 -9.82
N THR A 158 27.71 5.89 -10.36
CA THR A 158 28.57 4.88 -11.02
C THR A 158 28.61 4.99 -12.55
N GLY A 159 27.80 5.87 -13.15
CA GLY A 159 27.72 6.02 -14.61
C GLY A 159 27.06 4.86 -15.35
N ASP A 160 26.31 3.98 -14.68
CA ASP A 160 25.59 2.85 -15.30
C ASP A 160 24.26 3.30 -15.94
N HIS A 161 24.37 4.12 -16.99
CA HIS A 161 23.23 4.65 -17.72
C HIS A 161 22.42 3.56 -18.45
N LYS A 162 23.05 2.43 -18.79
CA LYS A 162 22.35 1.30 -19.43
C LYS A 162 21.34 0.71 -18.48
N THR A 163 21.75 0.37 -17.26
CA THR A 163 20.84 -0.16 -16.23
C THR A 163 19.81 0.89 -15.82
N LEU A 164 20.21 2.17 -15.73
CA LEU A 164 19.28 3.27 -15.44
C LEU A 164 18.11 3.33 -16.42
N SER A 165 18.38 3.20 -17.72
CA SER A 165 17.35 3.28 -18.77
C SER A 165 16.28 2.18 -18.70
N ASN A 166 16.57 1.08 -17.99
CA ASN A 166 15.68 -0.05 -17.77
C ASN A 166 14.74 0.14 -16.58
N ILE A 167 14.96 1.14 -15.72
CA ILE A 167 14.12 1.39 -14.55
C ILE A 167 13.12 2.50 -14.87
N THR A 168 11.83 2.23 -14.68
CA THR A 168 10.78 3.25 -14.64
C THR A 168 10.15 3.25 -13.26
N VAL A 169 10.30 4.34 -12.52
CA VAL A 169 9.66 4.49 -11.20
C VAL A 169 8.25 5.05 -11.39
N ILE A 170 7.25 4.45 -10.74
CA ILE A 170 5.85 4.89 -10.72
C ILE A 170 5.45 5.08 -9.27
N SER A 171 5.21 6.33 -8.84
CA SER A 171 4.90 6.66 -7.45
C SER A 171 3.45 7.07 -7.24
N HIS A 172 2.93 6.66 -6.09
CA HIS A 172 1.76 7.21 -5.42
C HIS A 172 2.17 7.41 -3.96
N TRP A 173 1.92 8.51 -3.27
CA TRP A 173 1.43 9.82 -3.67
C TRP A 173 2.47 10.87 -3.24
N THR A 174 3.43 11.22 -4.11
CA THR A 174 4.58 12.09 -3.74
C THR A 174 4.43 13.55 -4.21
N LYS A 175 3.40 13.84 -5.00
CA LYS A 175 3.06 15.22 -5.39
C LYS A 175 1.56 15.32 -5.69
N SER A 176 0.90 16.37 -5.21
CA SER A 176 -0.43 16.75 -5.71
C SER A 176 -0.72 18.20 -5.47
N GLN A 177 -1.30 18.81 -6.49
CA GLN A 177 -1.80 20.18 -6.43
C GLN A 177 -3.29 20.22 -6.07
N LEU A 178 -4.00 19.09 -6.20
CA LEU A 178 -5.46 19.00 -6.06
C LEU A 178 -5.97 18.54 -4.70
N SER A 179 -5.16 17.89 -3.86
CA SER A 179 -5.66 17.20 -2.67
C SER A 179 -4.87 17.48 -1.38
N GLN A 180 -4.03 16.55 -0.91
CA GLN A 180 -3.34 16.74 0.37
C GLN A 180 -2.28 17.86 0.31
N GLY A 181 -1.61 18.01 -0.84
CA GLY A 181 -0.78 19.16 -1.15
C GLY A 181 -1.62 20.34 -1.68
N SER A 182 -0.94 21.40 -2.12
CA SER A 182 -1.56 22.56 -2.77
C SER A 182 -0.76 22.99 -4.00
N VAL A 183 -1.24 24.00 -4.73
CA VAL A 183 -0.49 24.59 -5.84
C VAL A 183 0.86 25.13 -5.36
N GLU A 184 0.89 25.76 -4.18
CA GLU A 184 2.08 26.36 -3.56
C GLU A 184 2.97 25.32 -2.89
N GLN A 185 2.38 24.23 -2.37
CA GLN A 185 3.09 23.18 -1.64
C GLN A 185 2.67 21.79 -2.15
N PRO A 186 2.98 21.44 -3.41
CA PRO A 186 2.48 20.20 -4.01
C PRO A 186 3.11 18.94 -3.40
N PHE A 187 4.28 19.08 -2.80
CA PHE A 187 5.03 18.01 -2.14
C PHE A 187 4.61 17.77 -0.68
N LYS A 188 3.66 18.56 -0.15
CA LYS A 188 3.15 18.40 1.21
C LYS A 188 2.11 17.27 1.26
N VAL A 189 2.55 16.08 0.87
CA VAL A 189 1.78 14.85 0.79
C VAL A 189 2.50 13.74 1.57
N ALA A 190 1.77 12.76 2.11
CA ALA A 190 2.24 11.83 3.12
C ALA A 190 3.54 11.12 2.71
N ASN A 191 3.54 10.48 1.54
CA ASN A 191 4.66 9.67 1.07
C ASN A 191 5.90 10.51 0.74
N CYS A 192 5.71 11.75 0.29
CA CYS A 192 6.81 12.69 0.08
C CYS A 192 7.37 13.21 1.40
N TRP A 193 6.52 13.46 2.39
CA TRP A 193 6.93 14.11 3.64
C TRP A 193 7.63 13.16 4.61
N ASP A 194 7.38 11.86 4.48
CA ASP A 194 8.12 10.86 5.23
C ASP A 194 9.61 10.92 4.84
N ASP A 195 10.02 10.97 3.56
CA ASP A 195 11.42 11.25 3.18
C ASP A 195 11.50 12.35 2.11
N TYR A 196 11.38 13.61 2.57
CA TYR A 196 11.39 14.76 1.67
C TYR A 196 12.69 14.89 0.84
N PRO A 197 13.90 14.67 1.39
CA PRO A 197 15.11 14.64 0.58
C PRO A 197 15.06 13.65 -0.59
N ALA A 198 14.54 12.44 -0.39
CA ALA A 198 14.34 11.47 -1.47
C ALA A 198 13.34 11.98 -2.51
N CYS A 199 12.20 12.48 -2.03
CA CYS A 199 11.13 13.03 -2.85
C CYS A 199 11.62 14.18 -3.75
N ASP A 200 12.21 15.21 -3.15
CA ASP A 200 12.74 16.37 -3.86
C ASP A 200 13.82 15.97 -4.86
N TYR A 201 14.74 15.07 -4.47
CA TYR A 201 15.77 14.58 -5.36
C TYR A 201 15.19 13.90 -6.61
N MET A 202 14.25 12.97 -6.46
CA MET A 202 13.67 12.26 -7.60
C MET A 202 12.93 13.19 -8.56
N HIS A 203 12.13 14.13 -8.02
CA HIS A 203 11.43 15.13 -8.84
C HIS A 203 12.41 16.06 -9.58
N GLN A 204 13.50 16.47 -8.94
CA GLN A 204 14.50 17.31 -9.59
C GLN A 204 15.37 16.56 -10.61
N ILE A 205 15.79 15.34 -10.28
CA ILE A 205 16.72 14.59 -11.14
C ILE A 205 16.01 14.06 -12.38
N ALA A 206 14.74 13.66 -12.28
CA ALA A 206 13.95 13.24 -13.44
C ALA A 206 13.71 14.36 -14.47
N LEU A 207 13.63 15.62 -14.01
CA LEU A 207 13.57 16.80 -14.89
C LEU A 207 14.91 17.14 -15.56
N LYS A 208 16.03 16.84 -14.88
CA LYS A 208 17.39 17.23 -15.32
C LYS A 208 18.06 16.15 -16.17
N GLU A 209 17.82 14.89 -15.87
CA GLU A 209 18.48 13.72 -16.46
C GLU A 209 17.49 12.93 -17.33
N PRO A 210 17.55 13.03 -18.67
CA PRO A 210 16.57 12.42 -19.57
C PRO A 210 16.45 10.89 -19.47
N ASN A 211 17.45 10.22 -18.89
CA ASN A 211 17.47 8.77 -18.69
C ASN A 211 16.73 8.32 -17.42
N VAL A 212 16.40 9.23 -16.51
CA VAL A 212 15.62 8.93 -15.30
C VAL A 212 14.14 8.98 -15.66
N LYS A 213 13.48 7.82 -15.69
CA LYS A 213 12.05 7.71 -15.95
C LYS A 213 11.27 7.66 -14.64
N PHE A 214 10.46 8.69 -14.40
CA PHE A 214 9.67 8.83 -13.18
C PHE A 214 8.25 9.28 -13.51
N ILE A 215 7.25 8.50 -13.09
CA ILE A 215 5.83 8.80 -13.27
C ILE A 215 5.24 9.05 -11.88
N GLU A 216 4.66 10.23 -11.67
CA GLU A 216 3.93 10.56 -10.46
C GLU A 216 2.43 10.50 -10.72
N VAL A 217 1.73 9.63 -9.99
CA VAL A 217 0.30 9.35 -10.19
C VAL A 217 -0.59 10.39 -9.48
N GLY A 218 -0.03 11.14 -8.54
CA GLY A 218 -0.74 12.13 -7.75
C GLY A 218 -1.90 11.53 -6.98
N SER A 219 -2.97 12.30 -6.81
CA SER A 219 -4.15 11.85 -6.09
C SER A 219 -5.07 10.91 -6.87
N ALA A 220 -4.69 10.45 -8.08
CA ALA A 220 -5.55 9.63 -8.93
C ALA A 220 -5.97 8.29 -8.29
N GLY A 221 -5.11 7.71 -7.45
CA GLY A 221 -5.44 6.55 -6.62
C GLY A 221 -6.58 6.84 -5.63
N GLN A 222 -6.34 7.76 -4.70
CA GLN A 222 -7.34 8.09 -3.68
C GLN A 222 -8.60 8.75 -4.25
N LYS A 223 -8.46 9.75 -5.13
CA LYS A 223 -9.57 10.58 -5.61
C LYS A 223 -10.26 10.03 -6.84
N GLY A 224 -9.54 9.27 -7.66
CA GLY A 224 -10.09 8.60 -8.83
C GLY A 224 -10.55 7.19 -8.47
N LEU A 225 -9.61 6.28 -8.22
CA LEU A 225 -9.89 4.86 -8.07
C LEU A 225 -10.76 4.54 -6.85
N VAL A 226 -10.38 5.00 -5.65
CA VAL A 226 -11.13 4.70 -4.42
C VAL A 226 -12.52 5.34 -4.45
N ASN A 227 -12.61 6.63 -4.77
CA ASN A 227 -13.91 7.32 -4.87
C ASN A 227 -14.79 6.77 -6.00
N GLY A 228 -14.23 6.45 -7.17
CA GLY A 228 -14.99 5.89 -8.29
C GLY A 228 -15.52 4.49 -8.00
N SER A 229 -14.89 3.77 -7.07
CA SER A 229 -15.36 2.46 -6.58
C SER A 229 -16.57 2.57 -5.65
N VAL A 230 -17.04 3.78 -5.29
CA VAL A 230 -18.13 3.97 -4.31
C VAL A 230 -19.46 3.33 -4.75
N ASN A 231 -19.70 3.25 -6.05
CA ASN A 231 -20.93 2.71 -6.62
C ASN A 231 -20.84 1.20 -6.92
N PHE A 232 -19.74 0.53 -6.54
CA PHE A 232 -19.66 -0.91 -6.68
C PHE A 232 -20.45 -1.59 -5.55
N GLU A 233 -21.62 -2.14 -5.89
CA GLU A 233 -22.57 -2.69 -4.91
C GLU A 233 -22.25 -4.13 -4.49
N GLN A 234 -21.54 -4.90 -5.31
CA GLN A 234 -21.30 -6.34 -5.12
C GLN A 234 -20.08 -6.64 -4.23
N MET A 235 -19.87 -5.83 -3.18
CA MET A 235 -18.69 -5.94 -2.32
C MET A 235 -18.61 -7.29 -1.59
N GLU A 236 -19.74 -7.92 -1.29
CA GLU A 236 -19.79 -9.23 -0.65
C GLU A 236 -19.14 -10.34 -1.47
N GLN A 237 -18.95 -10.16 -2.78
CA GLN A 237 -18.26 -11.15 -3.61
C GLN A 237 -16.83 -11.39 -3.13
N PHE A 238 -16.16 -10.36 -2.61
CA PHE A 238 -14.79 -10.44 -2.11
C PHE A 238 -14.65 -11.34 -0.86
N GLU A 239 -15.73 -11.83 -0.25
CA GLU A 239 -15.65 -12.80 0.85
C GLU A 239 -15.25 -14.21 0.41
N ASN A 240 -15.34 -14.51 -0.88
CA ASN A 240 -15.26 -15.89 -1.38
C ASN A 240 -13.83 -16.44 -1.47
N SER A 241 -12.80 -15.58 -1.39
CA SER A 241 -11.39 -15.98 -1.44
C SER A 241 -10.59 -15.28 -0.33
N ARG A 242 -9.42 -15.82 0.02
CA ARG A 242 -8.57 -15.21 1.05
C ARG A 242 -7.99 -13.89 0.59
N LEU A 243 -7.55 -13.79 -0.67
CA LEU A 243 -7.09 -12.53 -1.25
C LEU A 243 -8.21 -11.49 -1.31
N GLY A 244 -9.42 -11.89 -1.70
CA GLY A 244 -10.59 -11.02 -1.68
C GLY A 244 -10.89 -10.49 -0.28
N GLN A 245 -10.77 -11.35 0.73
CA GLN A 245 -10.96 -10.92 2.12
C GLN A 245 -9.89 -9.93 2.58
N LEU A 246 -8.62 -10.09 2.19
CA LEU A 246 -7.59 -9.09 2.48
C LEU A 246 -7.89 -7.74 1.79
N PHE A 247 -8.36 -7.79 0.54
CA PHE A 247 -8.81 -6.60 -0.19
C PHE A 247 -9.98 -5.91 0.53
N LEU A 248 -11.01 -6.65 0.91
CA LEU A 248 -12.20 -6.07 1.52
C LEU A 248 -11.97 -5.59 2.97
N ARG A 249 -11.16 -6.33 3.75
CA ARG A 249 -11.09 -6.22 5.22
C ARG A 249 -9.81 -5.57 5.76
N GLY A 250 -8.84 -5.25 4.89
CA GLY A 250 -7.56 -4.67 5.31
C GLY A 250 -7.66 -3.22 5.81
N LYS A 251 -8.26 -2.34 5.00
CA LYS A 251 -8.53 -0.95 5.34
C LYS A 251 -9.78 -0.45 4.63
N PHE A 252 -10.55 0.36 5.33
CA PHE A 252 -11.79 0.94 4.79
C PHE A 252 -11.79 2.46 4.92
N TYR A 253 -11.85 3.17 3.78
CA TYR A 253 -11.93 4.63 3.69
C TYR A 253 -13.31 5.02 3.13
N TYR A 254 -14.06 5.84 3.88
CA TYR A 254 -15.44 6.27 3.55
C TYR A 254 -16.36 5.16 3.04
N GLY A 255 -16.29 3.98 3.65
CA GLY A 255 -17.19 2.89 3.30
C GLY A 255 -16.73 2.04 2.11
N LYS A 256 -15.44 2.08 1.72
CA LYS A 256 -14.85 1.27 0.64
C LYS A 256 -13.41 0.83 0.94
N PRO A 257 -12.91 -0.27 0.32
CA PRO A 257 -11.51 -0.65 0.38
C PRO A 257 -10.60 0.46 -0.13
N ASP A 258 -9.59 0.83 0.66
CA ASP A 258 -8.65 1.89 0.30
C ASP A 258 -7.52 1.37 -0.59
N GLN A 259 -7.82 1.20 -1.88
CA GLN A 259 -6.88 0.71 -2.90
C GLN A 259 -6.12 1.86 -3.62
N SER A 260 -5.74 2.91 -2.89
CA SER A 260 -5.18 4.12 -3.51
C SER A 260 -3.90 3.82 -4.29
N ASP A 261 -2.95 3.08 -3.72
CA ASP A 261 -1.69 2.72 -4.38
C ASP A 261 -1.85 1.77 -5.58
N ALA A 262 -2.98 1.05 -5.65
CA ALA A 262 -3.30 0.17 -6.77
C ALA A 262 -3.34 0.90 -8.12
N ALA A 263 -3.52 2.23 -8.12
CA ALA A 263 -3.43 3.01 -9.35
C ALA A 263 -2.12 2.79 -10.10
N THR A 264 -1.00 2.59 -9.38
CA THR A 264 0.31 2.35 -9.99
C THR A 264 0.36 1.09 -10.85
N HIS A 265 -0.21 -0.04 -10.41
CA HIS A 265 -0.26 -1.27 -11.21
C HIS A 265 -1.37 -1.24 -12.26
N TRP A 266 -2.48 -0.56 -11.99
CA TRP A 266 -3.55 -0.40 -12.98
C TRP A 266 -3.07 0.32 -14.24
N LEU A 267 -2.18 1.31 -14.11
CA LEU A 267 -1.52 1.99 -15.24
C LEU A 267 -0.74 1.04 -16.15
N LEU A 268 -0.25 -0.09 -15.63
CA LEU A 268 0.54 -1.05 -16.40
C LEU A 268 -0.31 -2.05 -17.17
N THR A 269 -1.60 -2.17 -16.84
CA THR A 269 -2.47 -3.18 -17.47
C THR A 269 -2.84 -2.85 -18.91
N ASN A 270 -2.88 -1.56 -19.27
CA ASN A 270 -3.36 -1.06 -20.57
C ASN A 270 -4.79 -1.52 -20.94
N LEU A 271 -5.60 -1.94 -19.98
CA LEU A 271 -6.97 -2.46 -20.22
C LEU A 271 -8.05 -1.37 -20.17
N TYR A 272 -7.73 -0.23 -19.58
CA TYR A 272 -8.63 0.88 -19.33
C TYR A 272 -8.06 2.16 -19.93
N PRO A 273 -8.84 3.25 -20.04
CA PRO A 273 -8.34 4.55 -20.49
C PRO A 273 -7.42 5.25 -19.46
N VAL A 274 -6.68 4.46 -18.68
CA VAL A 274 -5.60 4.85 -17.77
C VAL A 274 -4.36 4.04 -18.15
N ASN A 275 -3.26 4.71 -18.46
CA ASN A 275 -2.01 4.03 -18.79
C ASN A 275 -0.84 5.01 -18.61
N THR A 276 0.39 4.49 -18.67
CA THR A 276 1.59 5.31 -18.48
C THR A 276 1.78 6.41 -19.53
N GLN A 277 1.11 6.35 -20.69
CA GLN A 277 1.23 7.36 -21.75
C GLN A 277 0.45 8.64 -21.42
N THR A 278 -0.47 8.61 -20.46
CA THR A 278 -1.22 9.80 -20.01
C THR A 278 -0.47 10.61 -18.94
N TYR A 279 0.77 10.21 -18.63
CA TYR A 279 1.62 10.85 -17.64
C TYR A 279 2.95 11.28 -18.24
N PRO A 280 3.52 12.42 -17.80
CA PRO A 280 4.92 12.70 -18.00
C PRO A 280 5.81 11.63 -17.37
N ASN A 281 6.96 11.37 -17.98
CA ASN A 281 7.97 10.44 -17.50
C ASN A 281 9.13 11.12 -16.75
N ASP A 282 8.94 12.37 -16.33
CA ASP A 282 9.94 13.24 -15.68
C ASP A 282 9.54 13.65 -14.24
N GLY A 283 8.53 13.00 -13.66
CA GLY A 283 7.95 13.33 -12.35
C GLY A 283 7.11 14.61 -12.34
N SER A 284 7.01 15.32 -13.45
CA SER A 284 6.09 16.45 -13.55
C SER A 284 4.64 15.97 -13.50
N LEU A 285 3.80 16.80 -12.90
CA LEU A 285 2.37 16.56 -12.82
C LEU A 285 1.71 17.92 -12.62
N SER A 286 1.12 18.44 -13.69
CA SER A 286 0.34 19.67 -13.61
C SER A 286 -1.04 19.41 -13.02
N ILE A 287 -1.68 20.46 -12.50
CA ILE A 287 -3.04 20.39 -11.97
C ILE A 287 -4.05 19.85 -12.99
N ASP A 288 -3.90 20.18 -14.27
CA ASP A 288 -4.80 19.74 -15.34
C ASP A 288 -4.58 18.27 -15.68
N GLN A 289 -3.32 17.83 -15.71
CA GLN A 289 -2.97 16.42 -15.88
C GLN A 289 -3.48 15.58 -14.70
N GLU A 290 -3.28 16.04 -13.47
CA GLU A 290 -3.79 15.35 -12.28
C GLU A 290 -5.33 15.26 -12.33
N ARG A 291 -6.01 16.33 -12.72
CA ARG A 291 -7.48 16.36 -12.82
C ARG A 291 -8.00 15.39 -13.88
N ASP A 292 -7.40 15.39 -15.07
CA ASP A 292 -7.78 14.46 -16.14
C ASP A 292 -7.58 13.01 -15.73
N ASN A 293 -6.42 12.71 -15.12
CA ASN A 293 -6.10 11.37 -14.64
C ASN A 293 -7.02 10.90 -13.50
N VAL A 294 -7.33 11.78 -12.53
CA VAL A 294 -8.33 11.50 -11.48
C VAL A 294 -9.67 11.14 -12.11
N LYS A 295 -10.11 11.89 -13.13
CA LYS A 295 -11.37 11.62 -13.82
C LYS A 295 -11.34 10.26 -14.55
N ARG A 296 -10.26 9.95 -15.27
CA ARG A 296 -10.11 8.67 -15.98
C ARG A 296 -10.18 7.47 -15.03
N PHE A 297 -9.49 7.56 -13.89
CA PHE A 297 -9.56 6.54 -12.86
C PHE A 297 -10.96 6.44 -12.25
N TYR A 298 -11.61 7.57 -11.96
CA TYR A 298 -12.97 7.59 -11.43
C TYR A 298 -13.96 6.89 -12.37
N ASP A 299 -13.92 7.21 -13.66
CA ASP A 299 -14.80 6.63 -14.68
C ASP A 299 -14.52 5.12 -14.88
N ALA A 300 -13.25 4.70 -14.80
CA ALA A 300 -12.84 3.31 -15.01
C ALA A 300 -13.02 2.42 -13.78
N ALA A 301 -13.07 3.00 -12.57
CA ALA A 301 -13.07 2.27 -11.31
C ALA A 301 -14.18 1.21 -11.20
N PRO A 302 -15.46 1.44 -11.61
CA PRO A 302 -16.48 0.39 -11.57
C PRO A 302 -16.11 -0.85 -12.40
N ALA A 303 -15.50 -0.66 -13.58
CA ALA A 303 -15.08 -1.76 -14.44
C ALA A 303 -13.85 -2.49 -13.90
N MET A 304 -12.92 -1.77 -13.25
CA MET A 304 -11.79 -2.37 -12.54
C MET A 304 -12.24 -3.19 -11.33
N MET A 305 -13.22 -2.70 -10.57
CA MET A 305 -13.82 -3.42 -9.44
C MET A 305 -14.55 -4.68 -9.91
N GLN A 306 -15.28 -4.60 -11.02
CA GLN A 306 -15.96 -5.77 -11.60
C GLN A 306 -14.96 -6.84 -12.08
N ASP A 307 -13.85 -6.44 -12.71
CA ASP A 307 -12.76 -7.33 -13.11
C ASP A 307 -12.08 -7.97 -11.89
N LEU A 308 -11.77 -7.19 -10.85
CA LEU A 308 -11.27 -7.71 -9.57
C LEU A 308 -12.23 -8.72 -8.94
N ALA A 309 -13.54 -8.44 -8.94
CA ALA A 309 -14.53 -9.34 -8.38
C ALA A 309 -14.61 -10.66 -9.16
N GLN A 310 -14.51 -10.63 -10.50
CA GLN A 310 -14.42 -11.83 -11.33
C GLN A 310 -13.18 -12.66 -11.00
N ARG A 311 -12.02 -12.01 -10.83
CA ARG A 311 -10.75 -12.65 -10.45
C ARG A 311 -10.83 -13.28 -9.06
N ASN A 312 -11.41 -12.57 -8.11
CA ASN A 312 -11.70 -13.10 -6.79
C ASN A 312 -12.64 -14.32 -6.84
N ASN A 313 -13.68 -14.29 -7.67
CA ASN A 313 -14.58 -15.43 -7.84
C ASN A 313 -13.86 -16.63 -8.47
N ALA A 314 -12.91 -16.41 -9.38
CA ALA A 314 -12.05 -17.46 -9.91
C ALA A 314 -11.09 -18.05 -8.85
N ALA A 315 -10.67 -17.24 -7.88
CA ALA A 315 -9.86 -17.66 -6.73
C ALA A 315 -10.66 -18.33 -5.60
N ALA A 316 -12.00 -18.25 -5.65
CA ALA A 316 -12.89 -18.61 -4.56
C ALA A 316 -12.66 -20.02 -4.00
N GLY A 317 -12.61 -20.16 -2.67
CA GLY A 317 -12.33 -21.43 -2.01
C GLY A 317 -12.59 -21.36 -0.51
N SER A 318 -11.60 -21.73 0.31
CA SER A 318 -11.73 -21.67 1.77
C SER A 318 -11.26 -20.31 2.30
N PRO A 319 -12.18 -19.38 2.64
CA PRO A 319 -11.81 -18.08 3.21
C PRO A 319 -11.10 -18.22 4.55
N PHE A 320 -10.48 -17.13 5.02
CA PHE A 320 -10.08 -17.00 6.41
C PHE A 320 -11.31 -17.00 7.33
N THR A 321 -11.10 -17.47 8.56
CA THR A 321 -12.13 -17.33 9.58
C THR A 321 -12.24 -15.86 10.00
N LYS A 322 -13.38 -15.49 10.59
CA LYS A 322 -13.60 -14.12 11.04
C LYS A 322 -12.70 -13.76 12.23
N GLU A 323 -12.37 -14.73 13.07
CA GLU A 323 -11.42 -14.59 14.18
C GLU A 323 -10.02 -14.29 13.65
N HIS A 324 -9.61 -14.97 12.57
CA HIS A 324 -8.32 -14.71 11.92
C HIS A 324 -8.22 -13.26 11.43
N LEU A 325 -9.20 -12.77 10.65
CA LEU A 325 -9.16 -11.38 10.18
C LEU A 325 -9.34 -10.37 11.32
N SER A 326 -10.14 -10.69 12.33
CA SER A 326 -10.30 -9.84 13.52
C SER A 326 -8.97 -9.65 14.26
N GLU A 327 -8.14 -10.70 14.35
CA GLU A 327 -6.84 -10.64 15.02
C GLU A 327 -5.88 -9.63 14.37
N PHE A 328 -5.82 -9.61 13.04
CA PHE A 328 -4.91 -8.76 12.28
C PHE A 328 -5.44 -7.36 12.02
N PHE A 329 -6.75 -7.24 11.81
CA PHE A 329 -7.36 -6.02 11.29
C PHE A 329 -8.28 -5.34 12.29
N THR A 330 -8.22 -5.69 13.58
CA THR A 330 -8.86 -4.90 14.64
C THR A 330 -7.82 -4.11 15.41
N TYR A 331 -7.97 -2.80 15.47
CA TYR A 331 -7.09 -1.94 16.27
C TYR A 331 -7.82 -0.70 16.77
N VAL A 332 -7.41 -0.23 17.95
CA VAL A 332 -7.96 0.94 18.63
C VAL A 332 -6.84 1.94 18.84
N TYR A 333 -7.08 3.21 18.51
CA TYR A 333 -6.05 4.23 18.45
C TYR A 333 -6.57 5.64 18.73
N LYS A 334 -5.66 6.56 19.03
CA LYS A 334 -5.92 7.99 19.20
C LYS A 334 -5.56 8.75 17.93
N LYS A 335 -6.49 9.54 17.41
CA LYS A 335 -6.29 10.40 16.23
C LYS A 335 -6.96 11.76 16.45
N LYS A 336 -6.19 12.84 16.27
CA LYS A 336 -6.68 14.24 16.30
C LYS A 336 -7.62 14.56 17.49
N GLY A 337 -7.23 14.13 18.69
CA GLY A 337 -8.00 14.40 19.91
C GLY A 337 -9.24 13.52 20.11
N LYS A 338 -9.31 12.38 19.42
CA LYS A 338 -10.38 11.39 19.53
C LYS A 338 -9.80 9.98 19.63
N TYR A 339 -10.57 9.06 20.17
CA TYR A 339 -10.28 7.63 20.08
C TYR A 339 -11.13 6.99 18.99
N GLU A 340 -10.46 6.29 18.08
CA GLU A 340 -11.05 5.58 16.96
C GLU A 340 -10.76 4.08 17.07
N VAL A 341 -11.60 3.28 16.44
CA VAL A 341 -11.41 1.85 16.22
C VAL A 341 -11.56 1.55 14.74
N TYR A 342 -10.75 0.63 14.23
CA TYR A 342 -11.04 -0.07 13.00
C TYR A 342 -11.57 -1.46 13.35
N ALA A 343 -12.75 -1.79 12.84
CA ALA A 343 -13.39 -3.09 12.99
C ALA A 343 -13.57 -3.74 11.61
N PRO A 344 -12.99 -4.92 11.33
CA PRO A 344 -13.08 -5.54 10.02
C PRO A 344 -14.46 -6.14 9.75
N TYR A 345 -15.31 -6.31 10.79
CA TYR A 345 -16.68 -6.81 10.66
C TYR A 345 -17.68 -5.91 11.37
N ALA A 346 -18.93 -5.94 10.90
CA ALA A 346 -20.04 -5.40 11.66
C ALA A 346 -20.39 -6.31 12.85
N ASP A 347 -21.10 -5.76 13.83
CA ASP A 347 -21.58 -6.43 15.04
C ASP A 347 -20.49 -6.95 15.99
N MET A 348 -19.25 -6.46 15.86
CA MET A 348 -18.20 -6.68 16.86
C MET A 348 -18.55 -5.95 18.16
N ASN A 349 -18.54 -6.65 19.29
CA ASN A 349 -18.86 -6.06 20.57
C ASN A 349 -17.64 -5.34 21.13
N TYR A 350 -17.87 -4.27 21.89
CA TYR A 350 -16.82 -3.63 22.67
C TYR A 350 -17.28 -3.26 24.07
N GLN A 351 -16.31 -3.23 24.98
CA GLN A 351 -16.43 -2.72 26.33
C GLN A 351 -15.22 -1.84 26.63
N VAL A 352 -15.44 -0.72 27.29
CA VAL A 352 -14.41 0.23 27.71
C VAL A 352 -14.44 0.33 29.22
N PHE A 353 -13.31 0.09 29.85
CA PHE A 353 -13.11 0.21 31.29
C PHE A 353 -12.13 1.34 31.58
N ASP A 354 -12.38 2.12 32.63
CA ASP A 354 -11.40 3.10 33.11
C ASP A 354 -10.32 2.46 34.01
N ASN A 355 -9.41 3.29 34.52
CA ASN A 355 -8.31 2.85 35.39
C ASN A 355 -8.75 2.28 36.74
N SER A 356 -10.00 2.49 37.16
CA SER A 356 -10.58 1.84 38.35
C SER A 356 -11.17 0.46 38.04
N GLY A 357 -11.26 0.10 36.76
CA GLY A 357 -11.94 -1.10 36.28
C GLY A 357 -13.45 -0.91 36.09
N ALA A 358 -13.98 0.31 36.25
CA ALA A 358 -15.39 0.59 36.01
C ALA A 358 -15.67 0.65 34.51
N GLU A 359 -16.73 -0.03 34.06
CA GLU A 359 -17.19 0.06 32.68
C GLU A 359 -17.76 1.48 32.42
N VAL A 360 -17.17 2.18 31.44
CA VAL A 360 -17.58 3.54 31.06
C VAL A 360 -18.37 3.57 29.76
N LYS A 361 -18.23 2.54 28.92
CA LYS A 361 -18.97 2.42 27.65
C LYS A 361 -18.97 0.98 27.17
N ASN A 362 -20.06 0.56 26.53
CA ASN A 362 -20.11 -0.68 25.75
C ASN A 362 -20.97 -0.46 24.49
N GLY A 363 -20.90 -1.41 23.56
CA GLY A 363 -21.77 -1.42 22.40
C GLY A 363 -21.30 -2.37 21.31
N LYS A 364 -21.75 -2.09 20.10
CA LYS A 364 -21.34 -2.80 18.88
C LYS A 364 -20.76 -1.83 17.86
N PHE A 365 -19.81 -2.33 17.09
CA PHE A 365 -19.22 -1.63 15.96
C PHE A 365 -19.95 -1.97 14.66
N SER A 366 -20.08 -0.99 13.79
CA SER A 366 -20.28 -1.21 12.35
C SER A 366 -18.97 -1.67 11.69
N PHE A 367 -19.01 -2.00 10.41
CA PHE A 367 -17.81 -2.28 9.64
C PHE A 367 -17.03 -1.00 9.34
N GLY A 368 -15.72 -0.99 9.62
CA GLY A 368 -14.80 0.09 9.29
C GLY A 368 -14.41 0.99 10.48
N ASN A 369 -13.94 2.19 10.17
CA ASN A 369 -13.46 3.17 11.15
C ASN A 369 -14.60 3.87 11.89
N GLN A 370 -14.54 3.90 13.23
CA GLN A 370 -15.56 4.51 14.09
C GLN A 370 -14.95 5.22 15.29
N GLU A 371 -15.61 6.27 15.78
CA GLU A 371 -15.22 6.97 17.00
C GLU A 371 -15.81 6.26 18.23
N LEU A 372 -15.00 6.02 19.27
CA LEU A 372 -15.47 5.46 20.54
C LEU A 372 -16.35 6.44 21.34
N GLN A 373 -16.36 7.73 21.00
CA GLN A 373 -17.05 8.83 21.69
C GLN A 373 -16.92 8.74 23.22
N ILE A 374 -15.67 8.71 23.70
CA ILE A 374 -15.30 8.84 25.12
C ILE A 374 -14.29 9.99 25.25
N PRO A 375 -14.20 10.66 26.41
CA PRO A 375 -13.24 11.75 26.61
C PRO A 375 -11.80 11.24 26.49
N VAL A 376 -10.95 11.98 25.77
CA VAL A 376 -9.52 11.68 25.69
C VAL A 376 -8.84 11.96 27.02
N LYS A 377 -8.08 10.97 27.50
CA LYS A 377 -7.29 11.05 28.75
C LYS A 377 -5.81 10.80 28.47
N ALA A 378 -5.01 10.70 29.54
CA ALA A 378 -3.62 10.27 29.47
C ALA A 378 -3.53 8.83 28.92
N GLU A 379 -2.38 8.44 28.36
CA GLU A 379 -2.20 7.08 27.83
C GLU A 379 -2.43 6.03 28.92
N LYS A 380 -3.00 4.88 28.50
CA LYS A 380 -3.38 3.74 29.36
C LYS A 380 -4.42 4.10 30.42
N SER A 381 -5.25 5.10 30.17
CA SER A 381 -6.38 5.45 31.05
C SER A 381 -7.61 4.59 30.79
N TYR A 382 -7.70 3.97 29.61
CA TYR A 382 -8.78 3.05 29.28
C TYR A 382 -8.26 1.70 28.80
N GLN A 383 -8.94 0.64 29.23
CA GLN A 383 -8.86 -0.67 28.63
C GLN A 383 -10.06 -0.85 27.70
N VAL A 384 -9.81 -1.14 26.43
CA VAL A 384 -10.85 -1.46 25.45
C VAL A 384 -10.78 -2.95 25.16
N VAL A 385 -11.87 -3.65 25.43
CA VAL A 385 -12.05 -5.05 25.07
C VAL A 385 -12.91 -5.09 23.82
N VAL A 386 -12.43 -5.74 22.76
CA VAL A 386 -13.21 -5.99 21.54
C VAL A 386 -13.39 -7.49 21.38
N SER A 387 -14.59 -7.94 21.00
CA SER A 387 -14.89 -9.36 20.82
C SER A 387 -15.80 -9.62 19.61
N TYR A 388 -15.67 -10.81 19.04
CA TYR A 388 -16.49 -11.29 17.94
C TYR A 388 -16.53 -12.82 17.93
N GLY A 389 -17.70 -13.40 18.17
CA GLY A 389 -17.81 -14.84 18.44
C GLY A 389 -16.99 -15.22 19.68
N ASP A 390 -16.11 -16.21 19.53
CA ASP A 390 -15.20 -16.67 20.59
C ASP A 390 -13.88 -15.89 20.63
N TRP A 391 -13.62 -15.00 19.64
CA TRP A 391 -12.42 -14.18 19.62
C TRP A 391 -12.58 -12.92 20.49
N GLN A 392 -11.54 -12.58 21.24
CA GLN A 392 -11.48 -11.36 22.05
C GLN A 392 -10.05 -10.81 22.09
N LYS A 393 -9.92 -9.48 22.06
CA LYS A 393 -8.64 -8.78 22.19
C LYS A 393 -8.77 -7.55 23.07
N GLN A 394 -7.70 -7.24 23.78
CA GLN A 394 -7.61 -6.10 24.69
C GLN A 394 -6.64 -5.05 24.15
N TYR A 395 -7.03 -3.79 24.27
CA TYR A 395 -6.26 -2.63 23.87
C TYR A 395 -6.17 -1.65 25.03
N TRP A 396 -5.07 -0.91 25.09
CA TRP A 396 -4.87 0.17 26.05
C TRP A 396 -4.80 1.50 25.30
N LEU A 397 -5.53 2.50 25.77
CA LEU A 397 -5.69 3.84 25.18
C LEU A 397 -5.25 4.96 26.10
#